data_AF-W4PLN0-F1
#
_entry.id   AF-W4PLN0-F1
#
_cell.length_a   1.000
_cell.length_b   1.000
_cell.length_c   1.000
_cell.angle_alpha   90.00
_cell.angle_beta   90.00
_cell.angle_gamma   90.00
#
_symmetry.space_group_name_H-M   'P 1'
#
loop_
_entity.id
_entity.type
_entity.pdbx_description
1 polymer ?
#
loop_
_entity_poly.entity_id
_entity_poly.type
_entity_poly.pdbx_seq_one_letter_code
_entity_poly.pdbx_strand_id
1 'polypeptide(L)' 'MNVEAWRKNENTSSFDRLVKGTLLTVEGYFKPEEWQDADGVKHNRVVLVATKFYEAVEKEETPAPQESKTKKGK' A
#
# COMPACT_ATOMS: atom_id res chain seq x y z
N MET A 1 1.30 1.29 9.01
CA MET A 1 0.53 0.84 7.84
C MET A 1 1.18 -0.44 7.37
N ASN A 2 0.43 -1.53 7.35
CA ASN A 2 0.96 -2.86 7.08
C ASN A 2 0.64 -3.22 5.62
N VAL A 3 1.61 -3.78 4.91
CA VAL A 3 1.45 -4.25 3.54
C VAL A 3 1.67 -5.77 3.53
N GLU A 4 0.72 -6.50 2.97
CA GLU A 4 0.82 -7.96 2.80
C GLU A 4 0.87 -8.29 1.31
N ALA A 5 1.88 -9.03 0.87
CA ALA A 5 2.03 -9.44 -0.52
C ALA A 5 2.13 -10.96 -0.61
N TRP A 6 1.26 -11.59 -1.42
CA TRP A 6 1.29 -13.03 -1.67
C TRP A 6 1.81 -13.28 -3.09
N ARG A 7 2.90 -14.03 -3.23
CA ARG A 7 3.46 -14.43 -4.54
C ARG A 7 3.53 -15.95 -4.64
N LYS A 8 3.35 -16.47 -5.86
CA LYS A 8 3.62 -17.88 -6.18
C LYS A 8 5.13 -18.13 -6.07
N ASN A 9 5.52 -19.33 -5.62
CA ASN A 9 6.89 -19.70 -5.24
C ASN A 9 7.98 -19.36 -6.26
N GLU A 10 7.67 -19.40 -7.56
CA GLU A 10 8.60 -19.04 -8.65
C GLU A 10 8.96 -17.55 -8.75
N ASN A 11 8.20 -16.65 -8.12
CA ASN A 11 8.43 -15.20 -8.18
C ASN A 11 9.05 -14.64 -6.88
N THR A 12 9.62 -15.51 -6.05
CA THR A 12 10.26 -15.14 -4.77
C THR A 12 11.43 -14.16 -4.95
N SER A 13 12.11 -14.15 -6.10
CA SER A 13 13.15 -13.17 -6.43
C SER A 13 12.63 -11.73 -6.49
N SER A 14 11.32 -11.51 -6.60
CA SER A 14 10.73 -10.17 -6.49
C SER A 14 10.89 -9.56 -5.10
N PHE A 15 11.05 -10.39 -4.06
CA PHE A 15 11.24 -9.93 -2.68
C PHE A 15 12.66 -9.46 -2.40
N ASP A 16 13.65 -9.81 -3.22
CA ASP A 16 15.04 -9.34 -3.04
C ASP A 16 15.14 -7.81 -3.16
N ARG A 17 14.21 -7.20 -3.91
CA ARG A 17 14.09 -5.74 -4.10
C ARG A 17 13.44 -5.03 -2.90
N LEU A 18 12.83 -5.78 -1.97
CA LEU A 18 12.23 -5.25 -0.74
C LEU A 18 13.30 -5.04 0.34
N VAL A 19 14.24 -4.12 0.09
CA VAL A 19 15.21 -3.70 1.12
C VAL A 19 14.69 -2.50 1.92
N LYS A 20 15.02 -2.47 3.21
CA LYS A 20 14.61 -1.40 4.11
C LYS A 20 15.18 -0.06 3.60
N GLY A 21 14.29 0.91 3.36
CA GLY A 21 14.66 2.24 2.87
C GLY A 21 14.47 2.45 1.36
N THR A 22 14.08 1.41 0.61
CA THR A 22 13.74 1.55 -0.81
C THR A 22 12.34 2.10 -0.99
N LEU A 23 12.21 3.06 -1.91
CA LEU A 23 10.92 3.55 -2.39
C LEU A 23 10.34 2.52 -3.37
N LEU A 24 9.15 2.01 -3.03
CA LEU A 24 8.43 1.04 -3.86
C LEU A 24 7.00 1.52 -4.06
N THR A 25 6.52 1.40 -5.29
CA THR A 25 5.09 1.60 -5.58
C THR A 25 4.37 0.28 -5.38
N VAL A 26 3.36 0.29 -4.52
CA VAL A 26 2.58 -0.88 -4.15
C VAL A 26 1.13 -0.67 -4.59
N GLU A 27 0.66 -1.50 -5.52
CA GLU A 27 -0.72 -1.51 -5.97
C GLU A 27 -1.48 -2.67 -5.32
N GLY A 28 -2.60 -2.34 -4.70
CA GLY A 28 -3.34 -3.29 -3.87
C GLY A 28 -4.70 -2.77 -3.46
N TYR A 29 -5.31 -3.48 -2.53
CA TYR A 29 -6.57 -3.09 -1.91
C TYR A 29 -6.45 -3.09 -0.39
N PHE A 30 -7.18 -2.20 0.26
CA PHE A 30 -7.25 -2.16 1.72
C PHE A 30 -8.25 -3.22 2.20
N LYS A 31 -7.79 -4.08 3.11
CA LYS A 31 -8.61 -5.05 3.79
C LYS A 31 -8.59 -4.73 5.29
N PRO A 32 -9.74 -4.36 5.89
CA PRO A 32 -9.85 -4.32 7.34
C PRO A 32 -9.83 -5.76 7.85
N GLU A 33 -8.96 -6.02 8.81
CA GLU A 33 -8.83 -7.30 9.47
C GLU A 33 -9.02 -7.12 10.96
N GLU A 34 -10.00 -7.82 11.49
CA GLU A 34 -10.23 -7.91 12.92
C GLU A 34 -9.49 -9.13 13.44
N TRP A 35 -8.63 -8.91 14.42
CA TRP A 35 -7.90 -9.97 15.10
C TRP A 35 -8.06 -9.82 16.61
N GLN A 36 -7.93 -10.92 17.32
CA GLN A 36 -8.06 -10.95 18.76
C GLN A 36 -6.71 -11.29 19.36
N ASP A 37 -6.23 -10.46 20.27
CA ASP A 37 -5.02 -10.72 21.04
C ASP A 37 -5.23 -11.91 21.99
N ALA A 38 -4.12 -12.47 22.51
CA ALA A 38 -4.15 -13.57 23.47
C ALA A 38 -4.98 -13.24 24.73
N ASP A 39 -5.03 -11.95 25.11
CA ASP A 39 -5.82 -11.41 26.22
C ASP A 39 -7.32 -11.22 25.89
N GLY A 40 -7.76 -11.57 24.68
CA GLY A 40 -9.17 -11.50 24.29
C GLY A 40 -9.63 -10.12 23.79
N VAL A 41 -8.71 -9.16 23.67
CA VAL A 41 -9.01 -7.81 23.16
C VAL A 41 -9.16 -7.86 21.64
N LYS A 42 -10.24 -7.29 21.12
CA LYS A 42 -10.47 -7.17 19.67
C LYS A 42 -9.74 -5.97 19.12
N HIS A 43 -8.86 -6.21 18.16
CA HIS A 43 -8.12 -5.20 17.43
C HIS A 43 -8.56 -5.17 15.98
N ASN A 44 -8.73 -3.97 15.44
CA ASN A 44 -8.94 -3.76 14.01
C ASN A 44 -7.63 -3.24 13.41
N ARG A 45 -7.11 -3.94 12.40
CA ARG A 45 -5.97 -3.48 11.60
C ARG A 45 -6.42 -3.32 10.16
N VAL A 46 -6.08 -2.19 9.54
CA VAL A 46 -6.25 -2.03 8.09
C VAL A 46 -4.93 -2.42 7.42
N VAL A 47 -4.99 -3.46 6.58
CA VAL A 47 -3.84 -3.98 5.85
C VAL A 47 -4.00 -3.68 4.37
N LEU A 48 -2.94 -3.22 3.71
CA LEU A 48 -2.90 -3.07 2.27
C LEU A 48 -2.41 -4.38 1.65
N VAL A 49 -3.31 -5.11 1.00
CA VAL A 49 -2.96 -6.35 0.30
C VAL A 49 -2.42 -5.98 -1.08
N ALA A 50 -1.09 -6.08 -1.23
CA ALA A 50 -0.38 -5.81 -2.46
C ALA A 50 -0.63 -6.92 -3.49
N THR A 51 -1.18 -6.54 -4.63
CA THR A 51 -1.31 -7.40 -5.82
C THR A 51 -0.11 -7.28 -6.75
N LYS A 52 0.49 -6.08 -6.80
CA LYS A 52 1.68 -5.75 -7.58
C LYS A 52 2.53 -4.77 -6.78
N PHE A 53 3.84 -4.92 -6.87
CA PHE A 53 4.78 -3.94 -6.36
C PHE A 53 6.00 -3.91 -7.26
N TYR A 54 6.54 -2.73 -7.48
CA TYR A 54 7.71 -2.50 -8.31
C TYR A 54 8.54 -1.37 -7.70
N GLU A 55 9.80 -1.26 -8.10
CA GLU A 55 10.62 -0.10 -7.74
C GLU A 55 9.84 1.16 -8.06
N ALA A 56 9.76 2.08 -7.09
CA ALA A 56 9.13 3.36 -7.33
C ALA A 56 9.95 4.00 -8.44
N VAL A 57 9.49 3.83 -9.67
CA VAL A 57 10.02 4.59 -10.78
C VAL A 57 9.75 6.02 -10.35
N GLU A 58 10.80 6.82 -10.27
CA GLU A 58 10.69 8.28 -10.35
C GLU A 58 10.11 8.61 -11.74
N LYS A 59 8.90 8.12 -12.05
CA LYS A 59 7.96 8.96 -12.75
C LYS A 59 7.72 10.06 -11.75
N GLU A 60 8.43 11.16 -11.97
CA GLU A 60 7.86 12.50 -12.07
C GLU A 60 6.32 12.47 -12.13
N GLU A 61 5.68 12.11 -11.01
CA GLU A 61 4.30 12.46 -10.76
C GLU A 61 4.37 13.94 -10.47
N THR A 62 4.38 14.72 -11.56
CA THR A 62 3.83 16.07 -11.55
C THR A 62 2.53 15.93 -10.75
N PRO A 63 2.42 16.53 -9.55
CA PRO A 63 1.27 16.30 -8.69
C PRO A 63 0.05 16.66 -9.53
N ALA A 64 -0.82 15.67 -9.77
CA ALA A 64 -2.08 15.89 -10.46
C ALA A 64 -2.71 17.13 -9.81
N PRO A 65 -2.92 18.23 -10.56
CA PRO A 65 -3.38 19.47 -9.97
C PRO A 65 -4.65 19.15 -9.20
N GLN A 66 -4.58 19.30 -7.89
CA GLN A 66 -5.75 19.19 -7.02
C GLN A 66 -6.75 20.18 -7.60
N GLU A 67 -7.79 19.66 -8.24
CA GLU A 67 -8.91 20.46 -8.71
C GLU A 67 -9.44 21.23 -7.50
N SER A 68 -9.01 22.48 -7.41
CA SER A 68 -9.45 23.41 -6.39
C SER A 68 -10.93 23.61 -6.62
N LYS A 69 -11.70 22.95 -5.77
CA LYS A 69 -13.13 23.07 -5.58
C LYS A 69 -13.60 24.49 -5.88
N THR A 70 -14.52 24.59 -6.84
CA THR A 70 -15.67 25.50 -6.90
C THR A 70 -15.58 26.71 -5.97
N LYS A 71 -15.28 27.89 -6.53
CA LYS A 71 -15.83 29.16 -6.02
C LYS A 71 -16.81 29.72 -7.04
N LYS A 72 -18.05 29.26 -6.95
CA LYS A 72 -19.22 29.96 -7.47
C LYS A 72 -19.62 31.00 -6.42
N GLY A 73 -19.63 32.28 -6.78
CA GLY A 73 -20.24 33.32 -5.95
C GLY A 73 -19.67 34.72 -6.15
N LYS A 74 -20.13 35.42 -7.18
CA LYS A 74 -20.56 36.82 -7.06
C LYS A 74 -21.69 37.09 -8.06
#